data_AF-M6WN25-F1
#
_entry.id   AF-M6WN25-F1
#
_cell.length_a   1.000
_cell.length_b   1.000
_cell.length_c   1.000
_cell.angle_alpha   90.00
_cell.angle_beta   90.00
_cell.angle_gamma   90.00
#
_symmetry.space_group_name_H-M   'P 1'
#
loop_
_entity.id
_entity.type
_entity.pdbx_description
1 polymer ?
#
loop_
_entity_poly.entity_id
_entity_poly.type
_entity_poly.pdbx_seq_one_letter_code
_entity_poly.pdbx_strand_id
1 'polypeptide(L)'
;MIFRIILIGCILLNSCEKPENKEEKNEMKTYTEKEMLKEFNILLPKIVKDIKEKKNLIPLRNLSADSSDFFSYETNFRGYIRDDLEVIEKNISYHDVLNVLTLGKQIVDEENGDGIQLTYRKHSIMFQFDEEEGKWKVSSILVEK
;
A
#
# COMPACT_ATOMS: atom_id res chain seq x y z
N MET A 1 -49.62 59.60 -30.57
CA MET A 1 -48.77 58.43 -30.90
C MET A 1 -47.73 58.28 -29.79
N ILE A 2 -47.73 57.12 -29.14
CA ILE A 2 -46.98 56.73 -27.94
C ILE A 2 -45.70 56.00 -28.37
N PHE A 3 -44.52 56.38 -27.87
CA PHE A 3 -43.31 55.53 -27.77
C PHE A 3 -42.43 56.10 -26.64
N ARG A 4 -42.58 55.62 -25.40
CA ARG A 4 -41.83 54.54 -24.71
C ARG A 4 -40.40 54.91 -24.28
N ILE A 5 -40.25 55.08 -22.96
CA ILE A 5 -39.02 54.93 -22.16
C ILE A 5 -38.80 53.43 -21.86
N ILE A 6 -37.55 52.97 -21.77
CA ILE A 6 -36.94 51.88 -20.93
C ILE A 6 -35.55 51.56 -21.54
N LEU A 7 -34.43 51.84 -20.87
CA LEU A 7 -33.68 51.02 -19.88
C LEU A 7 -32.97 49.76 -20.43
N ILE A 8 -31.67 49.66 -20.09
CA ILE A 8 -30.83 48.46 -19.96
C ILE A 8 -30.16 47.90 -21.24
N GLY A 9 -28.83 47.76 -21.16
CA GLY A 9 -28.08 46.82 -22.00
C GLY A 9 -26.55 46.88 -21.86
N CYS A 10 -26.00 46.07 -20.93
CA CYS A 10 -24.65 45.43 -20.94
C CYS A 10 -23.41 46.36 -20.89
N ILE A 11 -22.69 46.54 -19.78
CA ILE A 11 -21.81 45.57 -19.05
C ILE A 11 -21.24 44.49 -19.97
N LEU A 12 -20.10 44.74 -20.60
CA LEU A 12 -19.06 43.79 -21.07
C LEU A 12 -17.88 44.71 -21.49
N LEU A 13 -16.68 44.72 -20.92
CA LEU A 13 -15.71 43.64 -20.82
C LEU A 13 -14.66 44.04 -19.75
N ASN A 14 -14.72 43.43 -18.57
CA ASN A 14 -13.54 43.33 -17.71
C ASN A 14 -12.59 42.32 -18.37
N SER A 15 -11.46 42.79 -18.89
CA SER A 15 -10.33 41.94 -19.26
C SER A 15 -9.69 41.45 -17.97
N CYS A 16 -10.18 40.34 -17.45
CA CYS A 16 -9.57 39.60 -16.36
C CYS A 16 -8.88 38.39 -16.99
N GLU A 17 -7.64 38.58 -17.44
CA GLU A 17 -6.72 37.49 -17.72
C GLU A 17 -6.56 36.70 -16.41
N LYS A 18 -7.19 35.53 -16.34
CA LYS A 18 -6.88 34.53 -15.33
C LYS A 18 -5.59 33.84 -15.76
N PRO A 19 -4.57 33.71 -14.89
CA PRO A 19 -3.50 32.77 -15.15
C PRO A 19 -4.09 31.35 -15.08
N GLU A 20 -3.95 30.59 -16.16
CA GLU A 20 -4.12 29.14 -16.15
C GLU A 20 -3.04 28.54 -15.23
N ASN A 21 -3.34 28.47 -13.94
CA ASN A 21 -2.64 27.58 -13.05
C ASN A 21 -3.12 26.17 -13.41
N LYS A 22 -2.36 25.49 -14.27
CA LYS A 22 -2.46 24.04 -14.45
C LYS A 22 -1.99 23.40 -13.15
N GLU A 23 -2.86 23.39 -12.14
CA GLU A 23 -2.81 22.37 -11.11
C GLU A 23 -3.03 21.05 -11.85
N GLU A 24 -1.94 20.32 -12.08
CA GLU A 24 -2.01 18.87 -12.29
C GLU A 24 -2.66 18.29 -11.03
N LYS A 25 -3.99 18.27 -11.00
CA LYS A 25 -4.73 17.33 -10.16
C LYS A 25 -4.29 15.96 -10.64
N ASN A 26 -3.33 15.40 -9.92
CA ASN A 26 -3.04 13.98 -9.99
C ASN A 26 -4.35 13.31 -9.54
N GLU A 27 -5.21 12.96 -10.51
CA GLU A 27 -6.45 12.25 -10.24
C GLU A 27 -6.04 10.90 -9.66
N MET A 28 -6.03 10.82 -8.33
CA MET A 28 -5.67 9.62 -7.61
C MET A 28 -6.64 8.53 -8.02
N LYS A 29 -6.11 7.49 -8.66
CA LYS A 29 -6.92 6.36 -9.10
C LYS A 29 -7.47 5.68 -7.85
N THR A 30 -8.79 5.53 -7.77
CA THR A 30 -9.41 4.67 -6.78
C THR A 30 -9.36 3.22 -7.24
N TYR A 31 -9.08 2.29 -6.32
CA TYR A 31 -8.98 0.86 -6.60
C TYR A 31 -10.15 0.12 -5.96
N THR A 32 -10.77 -0.78 -6.71
CA THR A 32 -11.74 -1.72 -6.14
C THR A 32 -11.03 -2.87 -5.43
N GLU A 33 -11.67 -3.51 -4.46
CA GLU A 33 -11.16 -4.72 -3.79
C GLU A 33 -10.70 -5.79 -4.79
N LYS A 34 -11.48 -6.01 -5.86
CA LYS A 34 -11.14 -6.97 -6.92
C LYS A 34 -9.86 -6.61 -7.67
N GLU A 35 -9.63 -5.31 -7.92
CA GLU A 35 -8.38 -4.85 -8.53
C GLU A 35 -7.20 -5.01 -7.58
N MET A 36 -7.36 -4.65 -6.30
CA MET A 36 -6.31 -4.82 -5.29
C MET A 36 -5.93 -6.30 -5.14
N LEU A 37 -6.91 -7.20 -5.04
CA LEU A 37 -6.67 -8.64 -4.98
C LEU A 37 -5.98 -9.17 -6.25
N LYS A 38 -6.31 -8.63 -7.43
CA LYS A 38 -5.62 -8.99 -8.67
C LYS A 38 -4.14 -8.60 -8.61
N GLU A 39 -3.83 -7.39 -8.15
CA GLU A 39 -2.44 -6.95 -7.98
C GLU A 39 -1.70 -7.78 -6.91
N PHE A 40 -2.39 -8.17 -5.84
CA PHE A 40 -1.81 -9.04 -4.82
C PHE A 40 -1.43 -10.41 -5.40
N ASN A 41 -2.31 -10.99 -6.21
CA ASN A 41 -2.07 -12.28 -6.87
C ASN A 41 -0.93 -12.23 -7.91
N ILE A 42 -0.57 -11.04 -8.41
CA ILE A 42 0.60 -10.83 -9.27
C ILE A 42 1.87 -10.69 -8.41
N LEU A 43 1.79 -9.95 -7.30
CA LEU A 43 2.91 -9.73 -6.39
C LEU A 43 3.35 -11.01 -5.68
N LEU A 44 2.41 -11.79 -5.13
CA LEU A 44 2.72 -12.89 -4.23
C LEU A 44 3.65 -13.95 -4.86
N PRO A 45 3.42 -14.45 -6.10
CA PRO A 45 4.35 -15.37 -6.75
C PRO A 45 5.73 -14.75 -7.01
N LYS A 46 5.78 -13.44 -7.31
CA LYS A 46 7.04 -12.72 -7.56
C LYS A 46 7.89 -12.64 -6.29
N ILE A 47 7.31 -12.24 -5.16
CA ILE A 47 8.05 -12.16 -3.89
C ILE A 47 8.52 -13.54 -3.41
N VAL A 48 7.69 -14.58 -3.58
CA VAL A 48 8.06 -15.98 -3.28
C VAL A 48 9.27 -16.41 -4.12
N LYS A 49 9.25 -16.11 -5.42
CA LYS A 49 10.38 -16.42 -6.32
C LYS A 49 11.65 -15.68 -5.88
N ASP A 50 11.56 -14.37 -5.64
CA ASP A 50 12.71 -13.54 -5.28
C ASP A 50 13.37 -14.01 -3.97
N ILE A 51 12.57 -14.35 -2.95
CA ILE A 51 13.09 -14.88 -1.67
C ILE A 51 13.71 -16.27 -1.87
N LYS A 52 13.08 -17.14 -2.67
CA LYS A 52 13.60 -18.47 -2.96
C LYS A 52 14.95 -18.43 -3.68
N GLU A 53 15.13 -17.48 -4.60
CA GLU A 53 16.38 -17.29 -5.36
C GLU A 53 17.48 -16.67 -4.49
N LYS A 54 17.15 -15.62 -3.73
CA LYS A 54 18.14 -14.87 -2.93
C LYS A 54 18.45 -15.51 -1.58
N LYS A 55 17.54 -16.33 -1.06
CA LYS A 55 17.64 -16.99 0.26
C LYS A 55 17.88 -16.02 1.41
N ASN A 56 17.23 -14.84 1.36
CA ASN A 56 17.28 -13.79 2.37
C ASN A 56 15.98 -12.96 2.34
N LEU A 57 15.84 -12.05 3.30
CA LEU A 57 14.63 -11.24 3.49
C LEU A 57 14.71 -9.85 2.84
N ILE A 58 15.78 -9.55 2.08
CA ILE A 58 15.92 -8.29 1.33
C ILE A 58 14.70 -7.99 0.44
N PRO A 59 14.07 -8.97 -0.25
CA PRO A 59 12.86 -8.69 -1.02
C PRO A 59 11.71 -8.13 -0.18
N LEU A 60 11.52 -8.58 1.07
CA LEU A 60 10.50 -8.01 1.96
C LEU A 60 10.86 -6.58 2.37
N ARG A 61 12.14 -6.33 2.66
CA ARG A 61 12.65 -4.98 2.98
C ARG A 61 12.34 -3.98 1.86
N ASN A 62 12.60 -4.37 0.62
CA ASN A 62 12.37 -3.50 -0.54
C ASN A 62 10.88 -3.29 -0.85
N LEU A 63 10.03 -4.17 -0.34
CA LEU A 63 8.58 -4.10 -0.47
C LEU A 63 7.93 -3.38 0.72
N SER A 64 8.67 -3.10 1.79
CA SER A 64 8.08 -2.61 3.02
C SER A 64 7.63 -1.15 2.89
N ALA A 65 6.55 -0.79 3.57
CA ALA A 65 6.15 0.61 3.72
C ALA A 65 7.20 1.38 4.55
N ASP A 66 7.19 2.71 4.50
CA ASP A 66 8.11 3.53 5.28
C ASP A 66 7.89 3.33 6.80
N SER A 67 6.64 3.11 7.21
CA SER A 67 6.22 2.88 8.60
C SER A 67 6.12 1.39 8.96
N SER A 68 6.80 0.50 8.23
CA SER A 68 6.63 -0.94 8.40
C SER A 68 7.36 -1.48 9.63
N ASP A 69 6.63 -2.18 10.50
CA ASP A 69 7.13 -2.65 11.79
C ASP A 69 7.38 -4.17 11.81
N PHE A 70 8.33 -4.61 12.63
CA PHE A 70 8.52 -5.99 13.04
C PHE A 70 8.24 -6.11 14.53
N PHE A 71 7.48 -7.15 14.92
CA PHE A 71 7.20 -7.43 16.32
C PHE A 71 7.27 -8.93 16.64
N SER A 72 8.00 -9.26 17.70
CA SER A 72 8.13 -10.62 18.22
C SER A 72 7.61 -10.69 19.66
N TYR A 73 6.52 -11.43 19.87
CA TYR A 73 5.99 -11.72 21.21
C TYR A 73 6.94 -12.64 21.99
N GLU A 74 7.70 -13.50 21.30
CA GLU A 74 8.65 -14.42 21.92
C GLU A 74 9.76 -13.69 22.68
N THR A 75 10.23 -12.56 22.13
CA THR A 75 11.37 -11.79 22.67
C THR A 75 10.98 -10.39 23.16
N ASN A 76 9.70 -10.01 23.07
CA ASN A 76 9.22 -8.63 23.23
C ASN A 76 10.01 -7.61 22.40
N PHE A 77 10.50 -8.00 21.22
CA PHE A 77 11.25 -7.12 20.35
C PHE A 77 10.32 -6.38 19.40
N ARG A 78 10.56 -5.07 19.23
CA ARG A 78 9.93 -4.23 18.21
C ARG A 78 11.03 -3.52 17.42
N GLY A 79 10.93 -3.53 16.10
CA GLY A 79 11.86 -2.86 15.19
C GLY A 79 11.19 -2.47 13.87
N TYR A 80 11.96 -1.92 12.94
CA TYR A 80 11.52 -1.53 11.61
C TYR A 80 12.07 -2.50 10.56
N ILE A 81 11.23 -2.96 9.63
CA ILE A 81 11.65 -3.96 8.62
C ILE A 81 12.83 -3.46 7.77
N ARG A 82 12.88 -2.16 7.50
CA ARG A 82 13.95 -1.54 6.70
C ARG A 82 15.29 -1.51 7.41
N ASP A 83 15.28 -1.11 8.67
CA ASP A 83 16.49 -0.78 9.41
C ASP A 83 17.01 -1.97 10.23
N ASP A 84 16.11 -2.85 10.68
CA ASP A 84 16.43 -3.96 11.60
C ASP A 84 16.48 -5.32 10.88
N LEU A 85 16.75 -5.35 9.57
CA LEU A 85 16.74 -6.60 8.79
C LEU A 85 17.65 -7.69 9.37
N GLU A 86 18.84 -7.32 9.85
CA GLU A 86 19.77 -8.27 10.49
C GLU A 86 19.22 -8.86 11.78
N VAL A 87 18.43 -8.11 12.55
CA VAL A 87 17.78 -8.59 13.76
C VAL A 87 16.61 -9.51 13.38
N ILE A 88 15.84 -9.14 12.36
CA ILE A 88 14.74 -9.95 11.85
C ILE A 88 15.26 -11.30 11.35
N GLU A 89 16.32 -11.33 10.55
CA GLU A 89 16.90 -12.57 9.99
C GLU A 89 17.51 -13.49 11.07
N LYS A 90 17.83 -12.98 12.26
CA LYS A 90 18.23 -13.80 13.42
C LYS A 90 17.04 -14.49 14.10
N ASN A 91 15.84 -13.93 13.98
CA ASN A 91 14.62 -14.43 14.65
C ASN A 91 13.69 -15.17 13.70
N ILE A 92 13.73 -14.85 12.40
CA ILE A 92 12.89 -15.45 11.37
C ILE A 92 13.77 -15.86 10.20
N SER A 93 13.72 -17.15 9.83
CA SER A 93 14.44 -17.61 8.64
C SER A 93 13.68 -17.26 7.36
N TYR A 94 14.39 -17.16 6.23
CA TYR A 94 13.73 -17.02 4.93
C TYR A 94 12.80 -18.20 4.61
N HIS A 95 13.03 -19.39 5.21
CA HIS A 95 12.14 -20.53 5.09
C HIS A 95 10.81 -20.31 5.80
N ASP A 96 10.82 -19.70 6.98
CA ASP A 96 9.60 -19.36 7.71
C ASP A 96 8.76 -18.36 6.92
N VAL A 97 9.40 -17.32 6.38
CA VAL A 97 8.74 -16.37 5.48
C VAL A 97 8.19 -17.08 4.24
N LEU A 98 8.95 -17.94 3.58
CA LEU A 98 8.43 -18.70 2.44
C LEU A 98 7.23 -19.56 2.80
N ASN A 99 7.23 -20.19 3.98
CA ASN A 99 6.09 -20.96 4.46
C ASN A 99 4.86 -20.07 4.67
N VAL A 100 5.01 -18.88 5.24
CA VAL A 100 3.90 -17.92 5.36
C VAL A 100 3.37 -17.53 3.98
N LEU A 101 4.25 -17.18 3.04
CA LEU A 101 3.84 -16.71 1.72
C LEU A 101 3.20 -17.80 0.84
N THR A 102 3.47 -19.09 1.12
CA THR A 102 3.02 -20.21 0.28
C THR A 102 1.94 -21.08 0.93
N LEU A 103 1.98 -21.22 2.26
CA LEU A 103 1.07 -22.07 3.04
C LEU A 103 0.18 -21.25 3.98
N GLY A 104 0.39 -19.94 4.06
CA GLY A 104 -0.34 -19.06 4.95
C GLY A 104 -1.82 -18.98 4.61
N LYS A 105 -2.65 -18.98 5.65
CA LYS A 105 -4.06 -18.64 5.50
C LYS A 105 -4.15 -17.15 5.21
N GLN A 106 -4.79 -16.80 4.11
CA GLN A 106 -5.08 -15.42 3.75
C GLN A 106 -6.34 -14.93 4.47
N ILE A 107 -6.24 -13.76 5.08
CA ILE A 107 -7.36 -13.00 5.64
C ILE A 107 -7.30 -11.62 4.99
N VAL A 108 -8.42 -11.18 4.42
CA VAL A 108 -8.57 -9.87 3.79
C VAL A 108 -9.28 -8.97 4.79
N ASP A 109 -8.86 -7.71 4.90
CA ASP A 109 -9.57 -6.71 5.69
C ASP A 109 -11.00 -6.54 5.14
N GLU A 110 -12.00 -6.72 6.00
CA GLU A 110 -13.41 -6.68 5.61
C GLU A 110 -13.93 -5.26 5.40
N GLU A 111 -13.26 -4.22 5.91
CA GLU A 111 -13.74 -2.85 5.80
C GLU A 111 -13.50 -2.27 4.40
N ASN A 112 -12.26 -2.37 3.89
CA ASN A 112 -11.87 -1.75 2.62
C ASN A 112 -11.12 -2.70 1.67
N GLY A 113 -10.73 -3.90 2.10
CA GLY A 113 -9.97 -4.85 1.27
C GLY A 113 -8.54 -4.43 0.93
N ASP A 114 -8.06 -3.35 1.54
CA ASP A 114 -6.72 -2.78 1.38
C ASP A 114 -5.69 -3.40 2.33
N GLY A 115 -6.12 -4.24 3.27
CA GLY A 115 -5.26 -5.06 4.14
C GLY A 115 -5.33 -6.55 3.77
N ILE A 116 -4.18 -7.21 3.69
CA ILE A 116 -4.09 -8.67 3.58
C ILE A 116 -3.11 -9.20 4.62
N GLN A 117 -3.59 -10.09 5.49
CA GLN A 117 -2.76 -10.86 6.41
C GLN A 117 -2.57 -12.27 5.88
N LEU A 118 -1.31 -12.72 5.85
CA LEU A 118 -0.95 -14.13 5.66
C LEU A 118 -0.42 -14.68 6.98
N THR A 119 -1.03 -15.75 7.48
CA THR A 119 -0.64 -16.39 8.75
C THR A 119 -0.30 -17.86 8.55
N TYR A 120 0.88 -18.29 9.00
CA TYR A 120 1.27 -19.70 9.06
C TYR A 120 2.00 -20.01 10.37
N ARG A 121 1.43 -20.92 11.16
CA ARG A 121 1.89 -21.24 12.52
C ARG A 121 1.97 -19.96 13.36
N LYS A 122 3.14 -19.65 13.91
CA LYS A 122 3.38 -18.47 14.73
C LYS A 122 3.75 -17.21 13.95
N HIS A 123 3.86 -17.28 12.62
CA HIS A 123 4.33 -16.16 11.82
C HIS A 123 3.18 -15.55 11.02
N SER A 124 3.08 -14.23 11.06
CA SER A 124 2.12 -13.45 10.30
C SER A 124 2.86 -12.37 9.50
N ILE A 125 2.45 -12.13 8.26
CA ILE A 125 2.91 -11.01 7.45
C ILE A 125 1.67 -10.22 7.01
N MET A 126 1.65 -8.94 7.36
CA MET A 126 0.62 -8.01 6.96
C MET A 126 1.10 -7.23 5.72
N PHE A 127 0.22 -7.15 4.73
CA PHE A 127 0.36 -6.31 3.56
C PHE A 127 -0.70 -5.23 3.58
N GLN A 128 -0.30 -4.01 3.20
CA GLN A 128 -1.20 -2.88 3.00
C GLN A 128 -1.11 -2.44 1.54
N PHE A 129 -2.24 -2.14 0.93
CA PHE A 129 -2.29 -1.55 -0.39
C PHE A 129 -2.03 -0.04 -0.28
N ASP A 130 -1.03 0.41 -1.02
CA ASP A 130 -0.70 1.82 -1.20
C ASP A 130 -1.46 2.30 -2.44
N GLU A 131 -2.56 3.04 -2.21
CA GLU A 131 -3.40 3.58 -3.28
C GLU A 131 -2.68 4.64 -4.12
N GLU A 132 -1.73 5.38 -3.54
CA GLU A 132 -0.96 6.40 -4.25
C GLU A 132 -0.03 5.74 -5.29
N GLU A 133 0.62 4.64 -4.89
CA GLU A 133 1.51 3.89 -5.79
C GLU A 133 0.80 2.81 -6.61
N GLY A 134 -0.43 2.43 -6.24
CA GLY A 134 -1.15 1.29 -6.79
C GLY A 134 -0.46 -0.05 -6.53
N LYS A 135 0.18 -0.21 -5.37
CA LYS A 135 1.01 -1.38 -5.04
C LYS A 135 0.81 -1.85 -3.61
N TRP A 136 0.92 -3.15 -3.42
CA TRP A 136 1.00 -3.73 -2.09
C TRP A 136 2.38 -3.52 -1.47
N LYS A 137 2.41 -3.21 -0.18
CA LYS A 137 3.61 -3.04 0.64
C LYS A 137 3.53 -3.96 1.85
N VAL A 138 4.68 -4.39 2.38
CA VAL A 138 4.71 -5.08 3.68
C VAL A 138 4.55 -4.02 4.77
N SER A 139 3.50 -4.13 5.57
CA SER A 139 3.24 -3.19 6.67
C SER A 139 3.70 -3.74 8.01
N SER A 140 3.63 -5.06 8.24
CA SER A 140 4.23 -5.65 9.43
C SER A 140 4.58 -7.12 9.30
N ILE A 141 5.49 -7.58 10.16
CA ILE A 141 5.79 -8.98 10.39
C ILE A 141 5.62 -9.27 11.89
N LEU A 142 4.85 -10.29 12.23
CA LEU A 142 4.52 -10.69 13.59
C LEU A 142 5.00 -12.12 13.88
N VAL A 143 5.57 -12.34 15.07
CA VAL A 143 5.93 -13.68 15.58
C VAL A 143 5.26 -13.92 16.93
N GLU A 144 4.27 -14.80 16.94
CA GLU A 144 3.52 -15.22 18.12
C GLU A 144 4.24 -16.36 18.88
N LYS A 145 3.75 -16.71 20.07
CA LYS A 145 4.32 -17.74 20.94
C LYS A 145 3.75 -19.13 20.65
#